data_AF-A0AAV0C0I6-F1
#
_entry.id   AF-A0AAV0C0I6-F1
#
_cell.length_a   1.000
_cell.length_b   1.000
_cell.length_c   1.000
_cell.angle_alpha   90.00
_cell.angle_beta   90.00
_cell.angle_gamma   90.00
#
_symmetry.space_group_name_H-M   'P 1'
#
loop_
_entity.id
_entity.type
_entity.pdbx_description
1 polymer ?
#
loop_
_entity_poly.entity_id
_entity_poly.type
_entity_poly.pdbx_seq_one_letter_code
_entity_poly.pdbx_strand_id
1 'polypeptide(L)'
;MLALAQLLFSVAFGEMSLILLLLFKTPLRKLLILSLDRAKRGRGPIVVKSVGGTVLLLFIYTVYSIQDIQSRPLESINPTDQVLLAYLILEASLLGFVLFLALMIDRLHHYIRELRALRKAMEAAKKHDQSIDNGKSGDGEKKVNSLKDEISSLTSKISLLESQLKDVRAQKAKSESLKEKYDQLLQENKNLQSQLNAIKRGGE
;
A
#
# COMPACT_ATOMS: atom_id res chain seq x y z
N MET A 1 -0.89 -22.04 50.60
CA MET A 1 -0.97 -23.13 49.60
C MET A 1 -2.21 -22.95 48.73
N LEU A 2 -3.45 -23.04 49.25
CA LEU A 2 -4.69 -22.85 48.47
C LEU A 2 -4.82 -21.50 47.73
N ALA A 3 -4.35 -20.41 48.34
CA ALA A 3 -4.43 -19.08 47.74
C ALA A 3 -3.62 -18.96 46.43
N LEU A 4 -2.48 -19.65 46.32
CA LEU A 4 -1.65 -19.61 45.11
C LEU A 4 -2.35 -20.35 43.96
N ALA A 5 -2.89 -21.53 44.23
CA ALA A 5 -3.66 -22.30 43.25
C ALA A 5 -4.90 -21.53 42.76
N GLN A 6 -5.64 -20.87 43.67
CA GLN A 6 -6.78 -20.01 43.30
C GLN A 6 -6.36 -18.84 42.41
N LEU A 7 -5.23 -18.19 42.73
CA LEU A 7 -4.72 -17.06 41.97
C LEU A 7 -4.27 -17.50 40.58
N LEU A 8 -3.51 -18.61 40.48
CA LEU A 8 -3.12 -19.22 39.22
C LEU A 8 -4.33 -19.63 38.38
N PHE A 9 -5.39 -20.17 39.00
CA PHE A 9 -6.62 -20.53 38.30
C PHE A 9 -7.35 -19.30 37.75
N SER A 10 -7.41 -18.22 38.54
CA SER A 10 -7.98 -16.94 38.10
C SER A 10 -7.20 -16.33 36.94
N VAL A 11 -5.86 -16.36 37.01
CA VAL A 11 -4.98 -15.90 35.92
C VAL A 11 -5.19 -16.74 34.66
N ALA A 12 -5.14 -18.07 34.77
CA ALA A 12 -5.38 -18.98 33.66
C ALA A 12 -6.76 -18.77 33.02
N PHE A 13 -7.81 -18.56 33.82
CA PHE A 13 -9.15 -18.26 33.32
C PHE A 13 -9.22 -16.91 32.60
N GLY A 14 -8.54 -15.89 33.12
CA GLY A 14 -8.41 -14.60 32.47
C GLY A 14 -7.67 -14.67 31.13
N GLU A 15 -6.58 -15.44 31.08
CA GLU A 15 -5.80 -15.68 29.87
C GLU A 15 -6.57 -16.49 28.82
N MET A 16 -7.30 -17.53 29.24
CA MET A 16 -8.17 -18.32 28.36
C MET A 16 -9.32 -17.48 27.80
N SER A 17 -9.93 -16.64 28.64
CA SER A 17 -10.93 -15.67 28.20
C SER A 17 -10.36 -14.69 27.18
N LEU A 18 -9.14 -14.18 27.42
CA LEU A 18 -8.41 -13.32 26.48
C LEU A 18 -8.22 -13.99 25.11
N ILE A 19 -7.80 -15.26 25.09
CA ILE A 19 -7.62 -16.04 23.85
C ILE A 19 -8.97 -16.27 23.15
N LEU A 20 -10.02 -16.62 23.90
CA LEU A 20 -11.34 -16.87 23.33
C LEU A 20 -11.93 -15.60 22.71
N LEU A 21 -11.80 -14.45 23.38
CA LEU A 21 -12.20 -13.16 22.82
C LEU A 21 -11.39 -12.77 21.58
N LEU A 22 -10.11 -13.16 21.51
CA LEU A 22 -9.27 -12.94 20.33
C LEU A 22 -9.67 -13.81 19.15
N LEU A 23 -10.13 -15.05 19.40
CA LEU A 23 -10.55 -16.01 18.38
C LEU A 23 -11.85 -15.60 17.70
N PHE A 24 -12.79 -15.03 18.46
CA PHE A 24 -14.04 -14.50 17.91
C PHE A 24 -13.78 -13.22 17.11
N LYS A 25 -14.28 -13.16 15.86
CA LYS A 25 -14.31 -11.93 15.03
C LYS A 25 -15.27 -10.89 15.63
N THR A 26 -14.89 -10.30 16.76
CA THR A 26 -15.69 -9.32 17.48
C THR A 26 -15.01 -7.95 17.49
N PRO A 27 -15.77 -6.85 17.61
CA PRO A 27 -15.22 -5.50 17.78
C PRO A 27 -14.31 -5.36 19.01
N LEU A 28 -14.42 -6.28 19.98
CA LEU A 28 -13.57 -6.40 21.16
C LEU A 28 -12.11 -6.68 20.81
N ARG A 29 -11.80 -7.25 19.64
CA ARG A 29 -10.42 -7.39 19.14
C ARG A 29 -9.68 -6.06 19.11
N LYS A 30 -10.35 -4.96 18.75
CA LYS A 30 -9.73 -3.62 18.74
C LYS A 30 -9.45 -3.10 20.15
N LEU A 31 -10.37 -3.34 21.09
CA LEU A 31 -10.21 -2.98 22.50
C LEU A 31 -9.08 -3.79 23.15
N LEU A 32 -9.00 -5.09 22.86
CA LEU A 32 -7.93 -5.97 23.33
C LEU A 32 -6.57 -5.58 22.77
N ILE A 33 -6.49 -5.23 21.49
CA ILE A 33 -5.26 -4.70 20.89
C ILE A 33 -4.85 -3.39 21.57
N LEU A 34 -5.81 -2.51 21.89
CA LEU A 34 -5.55 -1.23 22.54
C LEU A 34 -5.13 -1.39 24.01
N SER A 35 -5.76 -2.31 24.75
CA SER A 35 -5.43 -2.60 26.15
C SER A 35 -4.07 -3.29 26.27
N LEU A 36 -3.78 -4.25 25.39
CA LEU A 36 -2.47 -4.93 25.35
C LEU A 36 -1.35 -3.95 24.99
N ASP A 37 -1.60 -3.04 24.03
CA ASP A 37 -0.66 -1.97 23.68
C ASP A 37 -0.43 -1.02 24.86
N ARG A 38 -1.48 -0.62 25.59
CA ARG A 38 -1.36 0.25 26.77
C ARG A 38 -0.65 -0.43 27.94
N ALA A 39 -0.90 -1.72 28.16
CA ALA A 39 -0.23 -2.51 29.19
C ALA A 39 1.28 -2.69 28.93
N LYS A 40 1.70 -2.83 27.66
CA LYS A 40 3.11 -3.04 27.28
C LYS A 40 3.91 -1.79 26.93
N ARG A 41 3.29 -0.60 26.81
CA ARG A 41 3.98 0.65 26.40
C ARG A 41 4.62 1.43 27.57
N GLY A 42 4.37 1.04 28.82
CA GLY A 42 5.02 1.59 30.01
C GLY A 42 6.26 0.80 30.48
N ARG A 43 6.51 0.75 31.80
CA ARG A 43 7.53 -0.10 32.45
C ARG A 43 7.26 -1.62 32.34
N GLY A 44 6.14 -2.01 31.71
CA GLY A 44 5.65 -3.38 31.58
C GLY A 44 6.66 -4.40 31.01
N PRO A 45 7.47 -4.10 29.98
CA PRO A 45 8.40 -5.09 29.42
C PRO A 45 9.49 -5.54 30.40
N ILE A 46 9.90 -4.66 31.32
CA ILE A 46 10.94 -4.98 32.32
C ILE A 46 10.33 -5.83 33.43
N VAL A 47 9.15 -5.44 33.92
CA VAL A 47 8.43 -6.16 34.98
C VAL A 47 8.01 -7.55 34.50
N VAL A 48 7.45 -7.68 33.30
CA VAL A 48 7.04 -8.98 32.73
C VAL A 48 8.23 -9.92 32.56
N LYS A 49 9.40 -9.42 32.15
CA LYS A 49 10.62 -10.24 32.07
C LYS A 49 11.09 -10.71 33.44
N SER A 50 11.06 -9.84 34.45
CA SER A 50 11.45 -10.21 35.82
C SER A 50 10.49 -11.22 36.45
N VAL A 51 9.17 -10.97 36.36
CA VAL A 51 8.13 -11.82 36.91
C VAL A 51 8.08 -13.16 36.18
N GLY A 52 8.19 -13.16 34.84
CA GLY A 52 8.27 -14.39 34.06
C GLY A 52 9.48 -15.25 34.45
N GLY A 53 10.64 -14.63 34.70
CA GLY A 53 11.81 -15.33 35.22
C GLY A 53 11.58 -15.94 36.60
N THR A 54 10.96 -15.20 37.52
CA THR A 54 10.61 -15.71 38.84
C THR A 54 9.63 -16.87 38.76
N VAL A 55 8.58 -16.76 37.95
CA VAL A 55 7.57 -17.82 37.75
C VAL A 55 8.19 -19.05 37.11
N LEU A 56 9.14 -18.88 36.18
CA LEU A 56 9.86 -19.99 35.55
C LEU A 56 10.79 -20.70 36.54
N LEU A 57 11.48 -19.97 37.42
CA LEU A 57 12.27 -20.56 38.50
C LEU A 57 11.38 -21.32 39.49
N LEU A 58 10.23 -20.77 39.85
CA LEU A 58 9.24 -21.45 40.69
C LEU A 58 8.74 -22.74 40.02
N PHE A 59 8.47 -22.71 38.72
CA PHE A 59 8.09 -23.90 37.97
C PHE A 59 9.17 -24.99 38.04
N ILE A 60 10.44 -24.64 37.77
CA ILE A 60 11.57 -25.59 37.87
C ILE A 60 11.69 -26.15 39.29
N TYR A 61 11.55 -25.29 40.31
CA TYR A 61 11.59 -25.71 41.71
C TYR A 61 10.48 -26.70 42.04
N THR A 62 9.24 -26.43 41.64
CA THR A 62 8.10 -27.34 41.87
C THR A 62 8.29 -28.69 41.17
N VAL A 63 8.82 -28.70 39.94
CA VAL A 63 9.14 -29.94 39.21
C VAL A 63 10.22 -30.75 39.92
N TYR A 64 11.26 -30.09 40.43
CA TYR A 64 12.32 -30.74 41.18
C TYR A 64 11.78 -31.36 42.48
N SER A 65 10.90 -30.66 43.21
CA SER A 65 10.27 -31.19 44.42
C SER A 65 9.37 -32.39 44.15
N ILE A 66 8.65 -32.43 43.03
CA ILE A 66 7.88 -33.62 42.60
C ILE A 66 8.82 -34.81 42.41
N GLN A 67 9.94 -34.60 41.70
CA GLN A 67 10.90 -35.65 41.40
C GLN A 67 11.60 -36.16 42.65
N ASP A 68 11.94 -35.28 43.60
CA ASP A 68 12.49 -35.65 44.91
C ASP A 68 11.53 -36.56 45.68
N ILE A 69 10.24 -36.20 45.76
CA ILE A 69 9.22 -36.98 46.48
C ILE A 69 8.99 -38.34 45.79
N GLN A 70 8.93 -38.39 44.46
CA GLN A 70 8.74 -39.64 43.71
C GLN A 70 9.95 -40.59 43.77
N SER A 71 11.16 -40.06 43.99
CA SER A 71 12.38 -40.86 44.07
C SER A 71 12.56 -41.61 45.41
N ARG A 72 11.68 -41.37 46.39
CA ARG A 72 11.73 -41.99 47.72
C ARG A 72 11.23 -43.45 47.68
N PRO A 73 11.91 -44.40 48.34
CA PRO A 73 11.52 -45.81 48.33
C PRO A 73 10.13 -46.04 48.95
N LEU A 74 9.37 -46.96 48.34
CA LEU A 74 7.93 -47.22 48.59
C LEU A 74 7.58 -47.60 50.04
N GLU A 75 8.55 -48.02 50.85
CA GLU A 75 8.38 -48.37 52.27
C GLU A 75 8.14 -47.16 53.20
N SER A 76 8.25 -45.93 52.69
CA SER A 76 8.10 -44.69 53.48
C SER A 76 6.95 -43.77 53.03
N ILE A 77 6.13 -44.19 52.07
CA ILE A 77 5.10 -43.30 51.48
C ILE A 77 3.92 -43.16 52.45
N ASN A 78 3.89 -42.03 53.13
CA ASN A 78 2.81 -41.65 54.03
C ASN A 78 1.59 -41.20 53.18
N PRO A 79 0.33 -41.46 53.57
CA PRO A 79 -0.85 -40.98 52.84
C PRO A 79 -0.89 -39.44 52.69
N THR A 80 -0.20 -38.72 53.57
CA THR A 80 0.00 -37.26 53.48
C THR A 80 0.86 -36.85 52.28
N ASP A 81 1.85 -37.66 51.90
CA ASP A 81 2.75 -37.37 50.77
C ASP A 81 2.03 -37.54 49.44
N GLN A 82 1.05 -38.43 49.37
CA GLN A 82 0.23 -38.64 48.18
C GLN A 82 -0.65 -37.41 47.89
N VAL A 83 -1.20 -36.79 48.93
CA VAL A 83 -1.96 -35.53 48.80
C VAL A 83 -1.04 -34.39 48.43
N LEU A 84 0.12 -34.27 49.09
CA LEU A 84 1.13 -33.24 48.79
C LEU A 84 1.61 -33.33 47.33
N LEU A 85 1.88 -34.54 46.84
CA LEU A 85 2.30 -34.80 45.47
C LEU A 85 1.22 -34.39 44.46
N ALA A 86 -0.05 -34.73 44.71
CA ALA A 86 -1.16 -34.32 43.85
C ALA A 86 -1.28 -32.79 43.76
N TYR A 87 -1.06 -32.08 44.88
CA TYR A 87 -1.03 -30.62 44.89
C TYR A 87 0.15 -30.05 44.12
N LEU A 88 1.37 -30.56 44.31
CA LEU A 88 2.54 -30.09 43.58
C LEU A 88 2.39 -30.33 42.07
N ILE A 89 1.86 -31.49 41.66
CA ILE A 89 1.59 -31.79 40.25
C ILE A 89 0.57 -30.82 39.67
N LEU A 90 -0.51 -30.54 40.42
CA LEU A 90 -1.51 -29.56 40.00
C LEU A 90 -0.88 -28.16 39.87
N GLU A 91 -0.13 -27.71 40.86
CA GLU A 91 0.55 -26.42 40.87
C GLU A 91 1.56 -26.28 39.72
N ALA A 92 2.36 -27.31 39.47
CA ALA A 92 3.29 -27.37 38.35
C ALA A 92 2.56 -27.29 37.01
N SER A 93 1.47 -28.06 36.83
CA SER A 93 0.68 -28.03 35.60
C SER A 93 0.08 -26.64 35.33
N LEU A 94 -0.35 -25.95 36.39
CA LEU A 94 -0.95 -24.62 36.32
C LEU A 94 0.11 -23.54 36.03
N LEU A 95 1.26 -23.60 36.71
CA LEU A 95 2.42 -22.74 36.44
C LEU A 95 2.90 -22.90 34.99
N GLY A 96 3.00 -24.14 34.50
CA GLY A 96 3.37 -24.43 33.12
C GLY A 96 2.35 -23.88 32.12
N PHE A 97 1.07 -23.99 32.42
CA PHE A 97 -0.01 -23.44 31.60
C PHE A 97 0.02 -21.91 31.52
N VAL A 98 0.17 -21.23 32.67
CA VAL A 98 0.31 -19.77 32.73
C VAL A 98 1.57 -19.30 32.00
N LEU A 99 2.70 -20.01 32.14
CA LEU A 99 3.93 -19.70 31.39
C LEU A 99 3.72 -19.84 29.88
N PHE A 100 3.06 -20.91 29.44
CA PHE A 100 2.73 -21.12 28.04
C PHE A 100 1.82 -20.01 27.48
N LEU A 101 0.79 -19.63 28.23
CA LEU A 101 -0.14 -18.56 27.87
C LEU A 101 0.55 -17.20 27.83
N ALA A 102 1.43 -16.90 28.79
CA ALA A 102 2.24 -15.69 28.78
C ALA A 102 3.13 -15.60 27.53
N LEU A 103 3.74 -16.71 27.10
CA LEU A 103 4.51 -16.78 25.85
C LEU A 103 3.63 -16.62 24.60
N MET A 104 2.45 -17.24 24.59
CA MET A 104 1.47 -17.03 23.52
C MET A 104 1.05 -15.56 23.41
N ILE A 105 0.83 -14.88 24.53
CA ILE A 105 0.51 -13.44 24.57
C ILE A 105 1.71 -12.61 24.08
N ASP A 106 2.94 -12.98 24.42
CA ASP A 106 4.13 -12.29 23.91
C ASP A 106 4.25 -12.39 22.38
N ARG A 107 4.02 -13.59 21.84
CA ARG A 107 3.99 -13.81 20.38
C ARG A 107 2.85 -13.06 19.70
N LEU A 108 1.65 -13.07 20.28
CA LEU A 108 0.50 -12.30 19.78
C LEU A 108 0.78 -10.79 19.78
N HIS A 109 1.47 -10.30 20.81
CA HIS A 109 1.88 -8.90 20.89
C HIS A 109 2.88 -8.52 19.78
N HIS A 110 3.82 -9.42 19.47
CA HIS A 110 4.73 -9.25 18.35
C HIS A 110 3.96 -9.13 17.02
N TYR A 111 3.03 -10.06 16.77
CA TYR A 111 2.15 -9.99 15.60
C TYR A 111 1.30 -8.72 15.54
N ILE A 112 0.77 -8.25 16.67
CA ILE A 112 0.01 -7.00 16.75
C ILE A 112 0.88 -5.79 16.39
N ARG A 113 2.15 -5.77 16.83
CA ARG A 113 3.09 -4.69 16.55
C ARG A 113 3.42 -4.63 15.05
N GLU A 114 3.64 -5.77 14.41
CA GLU A 114 3.85 -5.87 12.97
C GLU A 114 2.62 -5.41 12.18
N LEU A 115 1.42 -5.87 12.55
CA LEU A 115 0.17 -5.44 11.90
C LEU A 115 -0.05 -3.93 12.00
N ARG A 116 0.41 -3.28 13.08
CA ARG A 116 0.30 -1.83 13.24
C ARG A 116 1.36 -1.07 12.45
N ALA A 117 2.57 -1.60 12.31
CA ALA A 117 3.58 -1.04 11.42
C ALA A 117 3.08 -1.06 9.98
N LEU A 118 2.48 -2.18 9.56
CA LEU A 118 1.85 -2.32 8.25
C LEU A 118 0.69 -1.34 8.05
N ARG A 119 -0.17 -1.17 9.07
CA ARG A 119 -1.29 -0.22 9.00
C ARG A 119 -0.82 1.24 8.98
N LYS A 120 0.23 1.59 9.72
CA LYS A 120 0.84 2.93 9.66
C LYS A 120 1.50 3.18 8.32
N ALA A 121 2.16 2.19 7.74
CA ALA A 121 2.73 2.28 6.39
C ALA A 121 1.63 2.44 5.34
N MET A 122 0.52 1.70 5.47
CA MET A 122 -0.64 1.83 4.58
C MET A 122 -1.36 3.18 4.74
N GLU A 123 -1.52 3.70 5.96
CA GLU A 123 -2.09 5.03 6.20
C GLU A 123 -1.16 6.15 5.71
N ALA A 124 0.16 5.97 5.83
CA ALA A 124 1.15 6.90 5.27
C ALA A 124 1.16 6.87 3.74
N ALA A 125 1.07 5.68 3.14
CA ALA A 125 0.93 5.50 1.69
C ALA A 125 -0.38 6.11 1.18
N LYS A 126 -1.49 5.91 1.89
CA LYS A 126 -2.78 6.52 1.55
C LYS A 126 -2.78 8.04 1.67
N LYS A 127 -2.08 8.60 2.66
CA LYS A 127 -1.88 10.06 2.78
C LYS A 127 -0.98 10.62 1.69
N HIS A 128 0.05 9.87 1.28
CA HIS A 128 0.92 10.26 0.17
C HIS A 128 0.14 10.28 -1.16
N ASP A 129 -0.67 9.26 -1.44
CA ASP A 129 -1.59 9.22 -2.59
C ASP A 129 -2.56 10.41 -2.59
N GLN A 130 -3.16 10.72 -1.44
CA GLN A 130 -4.08 11.85 -1.32
C GLN A 130 -3.39 13.22 -1.46
N SER A 131 -2.12 13.34 -1.07
CA SER A 131 -1.32 14.56 -1.26
C SER A 131 -0.83 14.74 -2.71
N ILE A 132 -0.58 13.63 -3.43
CA ILE A 132 -0.25 13.66 -4.85
C ILE A 132 -1.48 14.03 -5.69
N ASP A 133 -2.66 13.53 -5.33
CA ASP A 133 -3.93 13.80 -6.01
C ASP A 133 -4.35 15.28 -5.87
N ASN A 134 -4.24 15.85 -4.66
CA ASN A 134 -4.56 17.28 -4.43
C ASN A 134 -3.51 18.25 -5.01
N GLY A 135 -2.25 17.82 -5.21
CA GLY A 135 -1.19 18.66 -5.78
C GLY A 135 -1.14 18.67 -7.32
N LYS A 136 -1.50 17.56 -7.98
CA LYS A 136 -1.51 17.45 -9.45
C LYS A 136 -2.74 18.06 -10.11
N SER A 137 -3.88 18.04 -9.44
CA SER A 137 -5.15 18.47 -10.04
C SER A 137 -5.20 19.99 -10.30
N GLY A 138 -4.56 20.82 -9.45
CA GLY A 138 -4.66 22.29 -9.59
C GLY A 138 -3.73 22.94 -10.62
N ASP A 139 -2.47 22.51 -10.73
CA ASP A 139 -1.48 23.09 -11.67
C ASP A 139 -1.45 22.35 -13.01
N GLY A 140 -1.68 21.03 -12.97
CA GLY A 140 -1.74 20.18 -14.16
C GLY A 140 -2.95 20.50 -15.04
N GLU A 141 -4.15 20.60 -14.47
CA GLU A 141 -5.36 20.90 -15.25
C GLU A 141 -5.32 22.30 -15.87
N LYS A 142 -4.78 23.30 -15.18
CA LYS A 142 -4.64 24.67 -15.72
C LYS A 142 -3.71 24.71 -16.92
N LYS A 143 -2.55 24.03 -16.85
CA LYS A 143 -1.61 23.92 -17.97
C LYS A 143 -2.19 23.10 -19.12
N VAL A 144 -2.91 22.02 -18.82
CA VAL A 144 -3.55 21.19 -19.85
C VAL A 144 -4.63 21.98 -20.58
N ASN A 145 -5.43 22.77 -19.85
CA ASN A 145 -6.46 23.61 -20.47
C ASN A 145 -5.85 24.75 -21.30
N SER A 146 -4.82 25.44 -20.80
CA SER A 146 -4.15 26.50 -21.59
C SER A 146 -3.47 25.95 -22.86
N LEU A 147 -2.82 24.79 -22.76
CA LEU A 147 -2.20 24.13 -23.92
C LEU A 147 -3.26 23.62 -24.91
N LYS A 148 -4.41 23.14 -24.42
CA LYS A 148 -5.53 22.71 -25.28
C LYS A 148 -6.14 23.90 -26.03
N ASP A 149 -6.28 25.05 -25.37
CA ASP A 149 -6.75 26.28 -26.00
C ASP A 149 -5.74 26.76 -27.05
N GLU A 150 -4.44 26.73 -26.76
CA GLU A 150 -3.38 27.03 -27.75
C GLU A 150 -3.42 26.07 -28.94
N ILE A 151 -3.55 24.76 -28.72
CA ILE A 151 -3.66 23.76 -29.79
C ILE A 151 -4.89 24.04 -30.67
N SER A 152 -6.03 24.41 -30.09
CA SER A 152 -7.23 24.76 -30.87
C SER A 152 -7.01 26.02 -31.73
N SER A 153 -6.32 27.02 -31.19
CA SER A 153 -5.98 28.25 -31.90
C SER A 153 -4.95 28.03 -33.02
N LEU A 154 -3.98 27.14 -32.80
CA LEU A 154 -2.98 26.78 -33.81
C LEU A 154 -3.61 25.91 -34.90
N THR A 155 -4.49 24.98 -34.55
CA THR A 155 -5.17 24.12 -35.51
C THR A 155 -6.06 24.93 -36.47
N SER A 156 -6.80 25.91 -35.93
CA SER A 156 -7.59 26.83 -36.76
C SER A 156 -6.71 27.70 -37.67
N LYS A 157 -5.58 28.22 -37.17
CA LYS A 157 -4.61 28.95 -38.02
C LYS A 157 -4.01 28.08 -39.12
N ILE A 158 -3.68 26.83 -38.83
CA ILE A 158 -3.17 25.89 -39.83
C ILE A 158 -4.22 25.66 -40.92
N SER A 159 -5.48 25.41 -40.56
CA SER A 159 -6.54 25.24 -41.57
C SER A 159 -6.76 26.47 -42.45
N LEU A 160 -6.62 27.68 -41.89
CA LEU A 160 -6.73 28.93 -42.63
C LEU A 160 -5.54 29.14 -43.57
N LEU A 161 -4.32 28.84 -43.11
CA LEU A 161 -3.12 28.93 -43.94
C LEU A 161 -3.16 27.90 -45.07
N GLU A 162 -3.68 26.70 -44.81
CA GLU A 162 -3.87 25.67 -45.85
C GLU A 162 -4.87 26.10 -46.92
N SER A 163 -5.99 26.75 -46.55
CA SER A 163 -6.94 27.28 -47.53
C SER A 163 -6.31 28.40 -48.36
N GLN A 164 -5.61 29.33 -47.71
CA GLN A 164 -4.90 30.42 -48.41
C GLN A 164 -3.83 29.89 -49.36
N LEU A 165 -3.09 28.84 -48.98
CA LEU A 165 -2.09 28.22 -49.85
C LEU A 165 -2.73 27.58 -51.08
N LYS A 166 -3.90 26.94 -50.93
CA LYS A 166 -4.68 26.38 -52.05
C LYS A 166 -5.14 27.49 -53.00
N ASP A 167 -5.64 28.60 -52.48
CA ASP A 167 -6.11 29.73 -53.28
C ASP A 167 -4.96 30.39 -54.06
N VAL A 168 -3.80 30.61 -53.41
CA VAL A 168 -2.60 31.15 -54.07
C VAL A 168 -2.10 30.21 -55.17
N ARG A 169 -2.11 28.89 -54.94
CA ARG A 169 -1.74 27.91 -55.97
C ARG A 169 -2.70 27.94 -57.16
N ALA A 170 -4.01 28.02 -56.90
CA ALA A 170 -5.01 28.13 -57.96
C ALA A 170 -4.83 29.42 -58.77
N GLN A 171 -4.55 30.54 -58.11
CA GLN A 171 -4.28 31.82 -58.77
C GLN A 171 -2.98 31.76 -59.59
N LYS A 172 -1.94 31.12 -59.08
CA LYS A 172 -0.67 30.94 -59.80
C LYS A 172 -0.85 30.10 -61.07
N ALA A 173 -1.53 28.96 -60.98
CA ALA A 173 -1.84 28.11 -62.15
C ALA A 173 -2.67 28.87 -63.21
N LYS A 174 -3.61 29.71 -62.76
CA LYS A 174 -4.38 30.58 -63.66
C LYS A 174 -3.50 31.65 -64.34
N SER A 175 -2.53 32.22 -63.63
CA SER A 175 -1.60 33.19 -64.21
C SER A 175 -0.63 32.56 -65.22
N GLU A 176 -0.16 31.34 -64.97
CA GLU A 176 0.73 30.60 -65.87
C GLU A 176 0.01 30.25 -67.18
N SER A 177 -1.21 29.72 -67.10
CA SER A 177 -2.02 29.43 -68.29
C SER A 177 -2.41 30.67 -69.10
N LEU A 178 -2.62 31.82 -68.45
CA LEU A 178 -2.81 33.11 -69.14
C LEU A 178 -1.55 33.55 -69.87
N LYS A 179 -0.38 33.37 -69.26
CA LYS A 179 0.91 33.70 -69.86
C LYS A 179 1.18 32.84 -71.09
N GLU A 180 0.93 31.52 -71.02
CA GLU A 180 1.08 30.62 -72.17
C GLU A 180 0.18 31.04 -73.34
N LYS A 181 -1.09 31.37 -73.06
CA LYS A 181 -2.01 31.88 -74.10
C LYS A 181 -1.53 33.19 -74.72
N TYR A 182 -0.96 34.07 -73.91
CA TYR A 182 -0.40 35.33 -74.41
C TYR A 182 0.81 35.08 -75.33
N ASP A 183 1.73 34.21 -74.92
CA ASP A 183 2.91 33.85 -75.72
C ASP A 183 2.52 33.16 -77.04
N GLN A 184 1.50 32.29 -77.02
CA GLN A 184 0.96 31.64 -78.21
C GLN A 184 0.35 32.65 -79.19
N LEU A 185 -0.50 33.58 -78.72
CA LEU A 185 -1.10 34.62 -79.56
C LEU A 185 -0.06 35.60 -80.11
N LEU A 186 1.02 35.86 -79.37
CA LEU A 186 2.14 36.66 -79.84
C LEU A 186 2.89 35.95 -80.98
N GLN A 187 3.09 34.64 -80.85
CA GLN A 187 3.72 33.83 -81.89
C GLN A 187 2.85 33.76 -83.16
N GLU A 188 1.54 33.58 -83.02
CA GLU A 188 0.60 33.61 -84.15
C GLU A 188 0.60 34.98 -84.82
N ASN A 189 0.57 36.08 -84.07
CA ASN A 189 0.66 37.42 -84.64
C ASN A 189 1.96 37.63 -85.45
N LYS A 190 3.11 37.18 -84.94
CA LYS A 190 4.38 37.24 -85.67
C LYS A 190 4.33 36.41 -86.96
N ASN A 191 3.70 35.24 -86.92
CA ASN A 191 3.56 34.37 -88.09
C ASN A 191 2.60 34.96 -89.14
N LEU A 192 1.51 35.61 -88.70
CA LEU A 192 0.62 36.33 -89.62
C LEU A 192 1.35 37.52 -90.28
N GLN A 193 2.17 38.25 -89.53
CA GLN A 193 3.01 39.32 -90.10
C GLN A 193 4.04 38.78 -91.11
N SER A 194 4.69 37.65 -90.84
CA SER A 194 5.61 37.03 -91.80
C SER A 194 4.91 36.53 -93.05
N GLN A 195 3.72 35.93 -92.93
CA GLN A 195 2.88 35.53 -94.07
C GLN A 195 2.46 36.74 -94.92
N LEU A 196 2.04 37.83 -94.29
CA LEU A 196 1.64 39.05 -94.99
C LEU A 196 2.82 39.70 -95.74
N ASN A 197 4.01 39.72 -95.12
CA ASN A 197 5.23 40.20 -95.76
C ASN A 197 5.70 39.30 -96.91
N ALA A 198 5.48 37.99 -96.83
CA ALA A 198 5.77 37.05 -97.91
C ALA A 198 4.84 37.25 -99.11
N ILE A 199 3.54 37.45 -98.88
CA ILE A 199 2.56 37.75 -99.93
C ILE A 199 2.90 39.09 -100.61
N LYS A 200 3.29 40.10 -99.83
CA LYS A 200 3.66 41.42 -100.37
C LYS A 200 4.94 41.39 -101.23
N ARG A 201 5.85 40.42 -101.03
CA ARG A 201 7.05 40.20 -101.86
C ARG A 201 6.81 39.29 -103.07
N GLY A 202 5.77 38.47 -103.07
CA GLY A 202 5.41 37.61 -104.21
C GLY A 202 4.52 38.30 -105.26
N GLY A 203 4.19 39.59 -105.05
CA GLY A 203 3.32 40.39 -105.91
C GLY A 203 4.02 41.55 -106.63
N GLU A 204 5.36 41.54 -106.71
CA GLU A 204 6.16 42.42 -107.59
C GLU A 204 6.58 41.68 -108.86
#